data_AF-K1U6S4-F1
#
_entry.id   AF-K1U6S4-F1
#
_cell.length_a   1.000
_cell.length_b   1.000
_cell.length_c   1.000
_cell.angle_alpha   90.00
_cell.angle_beta   90.00
_cell.angle_gamma   90.00
#
_symmetry.space_group_name_H-M   'P 1'
#
loop_
_entity.id
_entity.type
_entity.pdbx_description
1 polymer ?
#
loop_
_entity_poly.entity_id
_entity_poly.type
_entity_poly.pdbx_seq_one_letter_code
_entity_poly.pdbx_strand_id
1 'polypeptide(L)' 'KAIYMQLTGMVSQVTKQTTITQYMIQSGEDAYCFSFTQSTEDETFPDLIAGVIDSLEIK' A
#
# COMPACT_ATOMS: atom_id res chain seq x y z
N LYS A 1 0.28 9.37 23.04
CA LYS A 1 0.63 7.93 22.91
C LYS A 1 0.96 7.73 21.43
N ALA A 2 2.15 7.26 21.07
CA ALA A 2 2.45 7.02 19.65
C ALA A 2 1.49 5.94 19.14
N ILE A 3 0.72 6.26 18.10
CA ILE A 3 -0.09 5.28 17.41
C ILE A 3 0.85 4.63 16.40
N TYR A 4 1.21 3.37 16.65
CA TYR A 4 2.07 2.62 15.76
C TYR A 4 1.25 2.16 14.56
N MET A 5 1.74 2.48 13.36
CA MET A 5 1.17 1.96 12.13
C MET A 5 1.73 0.57 11.88
N GLN A 6 0.86 -0.38 11.59
CA GLN A 6 1.23 -1.73 11.23
C GLN A 6 0.58 -2.09 9.90
N LEU A 7 1.39 -2.52 8.94
CA LEU A 7 0.88 -3.18 7.74
C LEU A 7 0.27 -4.52 8.16
N THR A 8 -1.05 -4.67 8.00
CA THR A 8 -1.79 -5.86 8.42
C THR A 8 -2.22 -6.75 7.26
N GLY A 9 -2.14 -6.26 6.02
CA GLY A 9 -2.38 -7.07 4.84
C GLY A 9 -1.93 -6.40 3.55
N MET A 10 -1.56 -7.24 2.58
CA MET A 10 -1.23 -6.85 1.23
C MET A 10 -1.93 -7.80 0.26
N VAL A 11 -2.61 -7.26 -0.74
CA VAL A 11 -3.21 -8.02 -1.83
C VAL A 11 -2.75 -7.41 -3.14
N SER A 12 -2.17 -8.22 -4.02
CA SER A 12 -1.83 -7.77 -5.37
C SER A 12 -2.62 -8.60 -6.39
N GLN A 13 -3.37 -7.91 -7.25
CA GLN A 13 -4.14 -8.50 -8.32
C GLN A 13 -3.58 -8.01 -9.66
N VAL A 14 -3.04 -8.95 -10.44
CA VAL A 14 -2.54 -8.70 -11.79
C VAL A 14 -3.64 -9.01 -12.79
N THR A 15 -3.88 -8.09 -13.72
CA THR A 15 -4.72 -8.27 -14.90
C THR A 15 -3.87 -8.16 -16.16
N LYS A 16 -4.46 -8.32 -17.35
CA LYS A 16 -3.70 -8.31 -18.62
C LYS A 16 -2.88 -7.04 -18.88
N GLN A 17 -3.27 -5.91 -18.30
CA GLN A 17 -2.61 -4.62 -18.56
C GLN A 17 -2.29 -3.85 -17.28
N THR A 18 -2.95 -4.15 -16.17
CA THR A 18 -2.81 -3.40 -14.92
C THR A 18 -2.58 -4.34 -13.74
N THR A 19 -1.70 -3.93 -12.84
CA THR A 19 -1.55 -4.51 -11.51
C THR A 19 -2.17 -3.58 -10.49
N ILE A 20 -3.03 -4.13 -9.63
CA ILE A 20 -3.65 -3.41 -8.52
C ILE A 20 -3.05 -3.96 -7.24
N THR A 21 -2.44 -3.10 -6.43
CA THR A 21 -1.88 -3.50 -5.14
C THR A 21 -2.58 -2.72 -4.03
N GLN A 22 -3.10 -3.45 -3.05
CA GLN A 22 -3.85 -2.94 -1.92
C GLN A 22 -3.08 -3.20 -0.64
N TYR A 23 -2.92 -2.17 0.18
CA TYR A 23 -2.29 -2.22 1.50
C TYR A 23 -3.32 -1.87 2.55
N MET A 24 -3.44 -2.74 3.56
CA MET A 24 -4.20 -2.48 4.77
C MET A 24 -3.25 -2.07 5.88
N ILE A 25 -3.43 -0.86 6.40
CA ILE A 25 -2.65 -0.32 7.51
C ILE A 25 -3.58 -0.14 8.69
N GLN A 26 -3.24 -0.75 9.82
CA GLN A 26 -3.94 -0.52 11.07
C GLN A 26 -3.19 0.50 11.92
N SER A 27 -3.94 1.44 12.51
CA SER A 27 -3.43 2.50 13.39
C SER A 27 -4.34 2.57 14.62
N GLY A 28 -4.00 1.81 15.66
CA GLY A 28 -4.88 1.67 16.83
C GLY A 28 -6.21 0.99 16.49
N GLU A 29 -7.33 1.72 16.66
CA GLU A 29 -8.69 1.24 16.34
C GLU A 29 -9.07 1.52 14.88
N ASP A 30 -8.32 2.37 14.19
CA ASP A 30 -8.58 2.73 12.80
C ASP A 30 -7.89 1.78 11.82
N ALA A 31 -8.53 1.56 10.67
CA ALA A 31 -7.98 0.81 9.55
C ALA A 31 -8.04 1.64 8.27
N TYR A 32 -6.91 1.72 7.58
CA TYR A 32 -6.75 2.43 6.31
C TYR A 32 -6.51 1.43 5.19
N CYS A 33 -7.15 1.66 4.05
CA CYS A 33 -6.96 0.89 2.84
C CYS A 33 -6.38 1.79 1.75
N PHE A 34 -5.17 1.50 1.30
CA PHE A 34 -4.52 2.18 0.19
C PHE A 34 -4.53 1.27 -1.03
N SER A 35 -5.15 1.72 -2.12
CA SER A 35 -5.20 0.98 -3.37
C SER A 35 -4.43 1.72 -4.44
N PHE A 36 -3.48 1.03 -5.04
CA PHE A 36 -2.67 1.55 -6.12
C PHE A 36 -2.91 0.74 -7.38
N THR A 37 -3.08 1.43 -8.51
CA THR A 37 -3.27 0.81 -9.82
C THR A 37 -2.14 1.27 -10.72
N GLN A 38 -1.40 0.33 -11.27
CA GLN A 38 -0.28 0.57 -12.17
C GLN A 38 -0.42 -0.22 -13.46
N SER A 39 0.22 0.23 -14.54
CA SER A 39 0.44 -0.61 -15.71
C SER A 39 1.34 -1.80 -15.34
N THR A 40 1.11 -2.96 -15.96
CA THR A 40 1.93 -4.16 -15.74
C THR A 40 3.32 -4.03 -16.37
N GLU A 41 3.49 -3.06 -17.28
CA GLU A 41 4.76 -2.76 -17.94
C GLU A 41 5.68 -1.86 -17.10
N ASP A 42 5.21 -1.35 -15.96
CA ASP A 42 5.99 -0.49 -15.06
C ASP A 42 6.61 -1.30 -13.91
N GLU A 43 7.82 -1.81 -14.15
CA GLU A 43 8.57 -2.64 -13.20
C GLU A 43 9.16 -1.84 -12.02
N THR A 44 9.19 -0.50 -12.09
CA THR A 44 9.78 0.36 -11.04
C THR A 44 8.80 0.74 -9.94
N PHE A 45 7.51 0.55 -10.20
CA PHE A 45 6.42 0.96 -9.34
C PHE A 45 6.35 0.25 -7.97
N PRO A 46 6.66 -1.06 -7.84
CA PRO A 46 6.65 -1.75 -6.54
C PRO A 46 7.59 -1.11 -5.50
N ASP A 47 8.79 -0.72 -5.92
CA ASP A 47 9.79 -0.09 -5.04
C ASP A 47 9.35 1.32 -4.61
N LEU A 48 8.74 2.09 -5.53
CA LEU A 48 8.19 3.41 -5.23
C LEU A 48 7.05 3.34 -4.20
N ILE A 49 6.18 2.34 -4.33
CA ILE A 49 5.06 2.13 -3.43
C ILE A 49 5.54 1.77 -2.02
N ALA A 50 6.54 0.88 -1.90
CA ALA A 50 7.14 0.55 -0.61
C ALA A 50 7.65 1.81 0.10
N GLY A 51 8.37 2.69 -0.63
CA GLY A 51 8.82 3.97 -0.09
C GLY A 51 7.69 4.92 0.32
N VAL A 52 6.59 4.97 -0.45
CA VAL A 52 5.41 5.76 -0.07
C VAL A 52 4.79 5.22 1.22
N ILE A 53 4.60 3.90 1.34
CA ILE A 53 4.03 3.29 2.54
C ILE A 53 4.90 3.55 3.77
N ASP A 54 6.23 3.40 3.66
CA ASP A 54 7.15 3.66 4.76
C ASP A 54 7.18 5.13 5.20
N SER A 55 6.85 6.05 4.29
CA SER A 55 6.81 7.49 4.54
C SER A 55 5.45 8.01 5.04
N LEU A 56 4.40 7.19 5.04
CA LEU A 56 3.07 7.61 5.46
C LEU A 56 3.10 7.95 6.95
N GLU A 57 2.88 9.23 7.27
CA GLU A 57 2.58 9.69 8.63
C GLU A 57 1.12 10.16 8.67
N ILE A 58 0.25 9.42 9.35
CA ILE A 58 -1.14 9.84 9.58
C ILE A 58 -1.18 10.61 10.91
N LYS A 59 -1.54 11.90 10.84
CA LYS A 59 -1.63 12.81 12.00
C LYS A 59 -2.96 12.71 12.74
#